data_AF-A0A831T650-F1
#
_entry.id   AF-A0A831T650-F1
#
_cell.length_a   1.000
_cell.length_b   1.000
_cell.length_c   1.000
_cell.angle_alpha   90.00
_cell.angle_beta   90.00
_cell.angle_gamma   90.00
#
_symmetry.space_group_name_H-M   'P 1'
#
loop_
_entity.id
_entity.type
_entity.pdbx_description
1 polymer ?
#
loop_
_entity_poly.entity_id
_entity_poly.type
_entity_poly.pdbx_seq_one_letter_code
_entity_poly.pdbx_strand_id
1 'polypeptide(L)'
;MRQRVLCWLVLIIPLLMPAGIVAQEPAASVTPSVQRAVQELESIIAEADRLADKLAVVKVRARATNLLWLRDSDRARMMFQELWKWAEEQKDESLDHEAARTEILKNLFPRDPTMARDLLEQISEKHRSEDAPFQAQIAGTDPNLKRLAKLSSELIDQDTAMAATMLERSLSVSVSPAALLSLFRLREKNPNLADYLVAQTLETLRARPTVVALPGVYLLIDYVFPSKQTFAEAIIKAPDPSLRTQYFSAAHAILKRSLTESEQLLLKEQRYTERDIRFRSIYQGQIARVVSALAPRYAPELVEELNKLAVQLTPSGVPPDSAQLSRLTAARIGKDRAESDSPEMAISVAIARGESEKAKRLLDKLENESVKKALSQTIANVEFRTHLAKSNLTEALMAARKIEDLNVRASLYSQIAKAAYKKGEVEFSRLMLAEASAALSESDQNGIRALGLLSLASEASAISVTSSLELLLNAASVINSLKGTSGTEAKADPLARMNDPRSFIDASELQKAFSSVGSVDFDGALLAASQIQNEAVKLIARLAACERLLAKADEQ
;
A
#
# COMPACT_ATOMS: atom_id res chain seq x y z
N MET A 1 -20.31 24.26 -98.28
CA MET A 1 -21.06 24.85 -97.15
C MET A 1 -20.12 25.77 -96.36
N ARG A 2 -20.56 27.01 -96.12
CA ARG A 2 -19.84 28.22 -95.61
C ARG A 2 -19.14 27.94 -94.26
N GLN A 3 -17.89 28.31 -93.92
CA GLN A 3 -17.06 29.54 -93.95
C GLN A 3 -17.37 30.60 -92.86
N ARG A 4 -16.29 30.98 -92.12
CA ARG A 4 -16.00 32.20 -91.30
C ARG A 4 -16.47 32.19 -89.82
N VAL A 5 -15.86 32.82 -88.80
CA VAL A 5 -15.05 34.07 -88.59
C VAL A 5 -14.28 33.88 -87.24
N LEU A 6 -12.95 34.08 -87.12
CA LEU A 6 -12.17 35.26 -86.66
C LEU A 6 -12.43 35.85 -85.23
N CYS A 7 -11.32 36.10 -84.51
CA CYS A 7 -11.02 37.19 -83.55
C CYS A 7 -11.05 37.00 -82.00
N TRP A 8 -9.86 37.23 -81.41
CA TRP A 8 -9.48 38.01 -80.20
C TRP A 8 -10.06 37.67 -78.82
N LEU A 9 -9.20 37.43 -77.81
CA LEU A 9 -8.83 38.40 -76.76
C LEU A 9 -7.95 37.80 -75.64
N VAL A 10 -7.08 38.66 -75.13
CA VAL A 10 -6.16 38.55 -74.00
C VAL A 10 -6.91 38.26 -72.69
N LEU A 11 -6.39 37.37 -71.83
CA LEU A 11 -6.59 37.50 -70.38
C LEU A 11 -5.40 36.97 -69.58
N ILE A 12 -4.90 37.88 -68.74
CA ILE A 12 -3.79 37.80 -67.80
C ILE A 12 -4.17 36.85 -66.65
N ILE A 13 -3.31 35.88 -66.33
CA ILE A 13 -3.37 35.14 -65.06
C ILE A 13 -2.09 35.46 -64.27
N PRO A 14 -2.17 36.11 -63.11
CA PRO A 14 -1.00 36.35 -62.26
C PRO A 14 -0.72 35.13 -61.36
N LEU A 15 0.56 35.01 -61.03
CA LEU A 15 1.15 34.09 -60.05
C LEU A 15 0.34 34.03 -58.74
N LEU A 16 0.03 32.82 -58.28
CA LEU A 16 -0.26 32.52 -56.89
C LEU A 16 0.97 31.80 -56.30
N MET A 17 1.73 32.53 -55.49
CA MET A 17 2.65 31.95 -54.52
C MET A 17 1.84 31.34 -53.37
N PRO A 18 2.24 30.19 -52.81
CA PRO A 18 1.67 29.71 -51.56
C PRO A 18 2.25 30.57 -50.43
N ALA A 19 1.44 31.50 -49.93
CA ALA A 19 1.66 32.05 -48.59
C ALA A 19 1.52 30.89 -47.60
N GLY A 20 2.65 30.44 -47.05
CA GLY A 20 2.68 29.61 -45.85
C GLY A 20 2.08 30.42 -44.72
N ILE A 21 0.77 30.30 -44.54
CA ILE A 21 0.08 30.69 -43.32
C ILE A 21 0.64 29.77 -42.24
N VAL A 22 1.55 30.32 -41.44
CA VAL A 22 1.80 29.82 -40.09
C VAL A 22 0.46 29.96 -39.37
N ALA A 23 -0.33 28.90 -39.39
CA ALA A 23 -1.40 28.74 -38.44
C ALA A 23 -0.71 28.60 -37.08
N GLN A 24 -0.62 29.70 -36.33
CA GLN A 24 -0.58 29.61 -34.88
C GLN A 24 -1.83 28.84 -34.49
N GLU A 25 -1.66 27.58 -34.10
CA GLU A 25 -2.66 26.88 -33.33
C GLU A 25 -3.06 27.81 -32.17
N PRO A 26 -4.35 28.11 -31.99
CA PRO A 26 -4.78 28.88 -30.85
C PRO A 26 -4.36 28.08 -29.61
N ALA A 27 -3.43 28.64 -28.82
CA ALA A 27 -3.07 28.10 -27.52
C ALA A 27 -4.37 27.77 -26.79
N ALA A 28 -4.58 26.49 -26.49
CA ALA A 28 -5.78 26.00 -25.84
C ALA A 28 -6.09 26.91 -24.65
N SER A 29 -7.24 27.57 -24.66
CA SER A 29 -7.61 28.52 -23.62
C SER A 29 -7.72 27.75 -22.30
N VAL A 30 -6.71 27.89 -21.44
CA VAL A 30 -6.68 27.30 -20.10
C VAL A 30 -7.94 27.76 -19.38
N THR A 31 -8.74 26.82 -18.87
CA THR A 31 -9.98 27.16 -18.16
C THR A 31 -9.65 28.00 -16.91
N PRO A 32 -10.51 28.97 -16.52
CA PRO A 32 -10.26 29.81 -15.35
C PRO A 32 -9.97 29.03 -14.06
N SER A 33 -10.56 27.84 -13.92
CA SER A 33 -10.33 26.93 -12.79
C SER A 33 -8.92 26.34 -12.77
N VAL A 34 -8.36 26.00 -13.93
CA VAL A 34 -6.96 25.50 -14.03
C VAL A 34 -5.98 26.63 -13.74
N GLN A 35 -6.22 27.85 -14.24
CA GLN A 35 -5.37 28.99 -13.92
C GLN A 35 -5.37 29.30 -12.43
N ARG A 36 -6.53 29.22 -11.77
CA ARG A 36 -6.64 29.35 -10.32
C ARG A 36 -5.89 28.25 -9.57
N ALA A 37 -5.98 26.99 -10.03
CA ALA A 37 -5.23 25.89 -9.44
C ALA A 37 -3.71 26.05 -9.58
N VAL A 38 -3.23 26.63 -10.68
CA VAL A 38 -1.80 26.97 -10.86
C VAL A 38 -1.37 28.09 -9.92
N GLN A 39 -2.18 29.15 -9.78
CA GLN A 39 -1.90 30.22 -8.81
C GLN A 39 -1.85 29.69 -7.38
N GLU A 40 -2.76 28.78 -7.05
CA GLU A 40 -2.79 28.12 -5.75
C GLU A 40 -1.54 27.27 -5.52
N LEU A 41 -1.06 26.56 -6.54
CA LEU A 41 0.17 25.78 -6.50
C LEU A 41 1.41 26.64 -6.20
N GLU A 42 1.54 27.78 -6.89
CA GLU A 42 2.64 28.74 -6.65
C GLU A 42 2.59 29.31 -5.23
N SER A 43 1.39 29.63 -4.74
CA SER A 43 1.18 30.09 -3.36
C SER A 43 1.65 29.03 -2.35
N ILE A 44 1.27 27.77 -2.56
CA ILE A 44 1.69 26.66 -1.70
C ILE A 44 3.20 26.47 -1.71
N ILE A 45 3.87 26.57 -2.87
CA ILE A 45 5.33 26.47 -2.97
C ILE A 45 5.99 27.57 -2.12
N ALA A 46 5.52 28.81 -2.22
CA ALA A 46 6.05 29.93 -1.45
C ALA A 46 5.79 29.82 0.07
N GLU A 47 4.64 29.26 0.46
CA GLU A 47 4.29 29.04 1.86
C GLU A 47 5.08 27.87 2.48
N ALA A 48 5.42 26.85 1.69
CA ALA A 48 6.12 25.66 2.16
C ALA A 48 7.47 25.97 2.85
N ASP A 49 8.20 26.97 2.36
CA ASP A 49 9.50 27.37 2.92
C ASP A 49 9.40 27.94 4.35
N ARG A 50 8.19 28.30 4.79
CA ARG A 50 7.92 28.81 6.15
C ARG A 50 7.63 27.71 7.16
N LEU A 51 7.55 26.45 6.73
CA LEU A 51 7.30 25.32 7.64
C LEU A 51 8.51 25.10 8.56
N ALA A 52 8.23 24.91 9.85
CA ALA A 52 9.25 24.61 10.85
C ALA A 52 9.86 23.22 10.64
N ASP A 53 9.03 22.23 10.31
CA ASP A 53 9.45 20.85 10.06
C ASP A 53 10.07 20.73 8.65
N LYS A 54 11.38 20.46 8.59
CA LYS A 54 12.14 20.32 7.35
C LYS A 54 11.68 19.14 6.50
N LEU A 55 11.22 18.05 7.10
CA LEU A 55 10.67 16.94 6.32
C LEU A 55 9.33 17.33 5.71
N ALA A 56 8.51 18.13 6.40
CA ALA A 56 7.27 18.66 5.85
C ALA A 56 7.53 19.61 4.66
N VAL A 57 8.59 20.42 4.69
CA VAL A 57 9.04 21.22 3.54
C VAL A 57 9.27 20.32 2.32
N VAL A 58 10.04 19.23 2.48
CA VAL A 58 10.31 18.27 1.39
C VAL A 58 9.02 17.67 0.85
N LYS A 59 8.12 17.22 1.73
CA LYS A 59 6.85 16.61 1.33
C LYS A 59 5.97 17.55 0.53
N VAL A 60 5.78 18.78 1.00
CA VAL A 60 4.96 19.78 0.31
C VAL A 60 5.61 20.17 -1.02
N ARG A 61 6.91 20.48 -1.04
CA ARG A 61 7.61 20.89 -2.27
C ARG A 61 7.69 19.77 -3.29
N ALA A 62 7.97 18.52 -2.90
CA ALA A 62 8.05 17.39 -3.83
C ALA A 62 6.69 17.14 -4.51
N ARG A 63 5.59 17.18 -3.74
CA ARG A 63 4.23 17.03 -4.29
C ARG A 63 3.82 18.21 -5.17
N ALA A 64 4.12 19.44 -4.74
CA ALA A 64 3.85 20.62 -5.55
C ALA A 64 4.62 20.60 -6.87
N THR A 65 5.89 20.22 -6.83
CA THR A 65 6.74 20.09 -8.03
C THR A 65 6.23 18.99 -8.96
N ASN A 66 5.76 17.86 -8.43
CA ASN A 66 5.12 16.80 -9.20
C ASN A 66 3.85 17.29 -9.94
N LEU A 67 3.04 18.13 -9.29
CA LEU A 67 1.87 18.74 -9.93
C LEU A 67 2.26 19.81 -10.97
N LEU A 68 3.29 20.61 -10.69
CA LEU A 68 3.80 21.62 -11.62
C LEU A 68 4.35 20.98 -12.90
N TRP A 69 4.90 19.77 -12.81
CA TRP A 69 5.45 19.04 -13.95
C TRP A 69 4.45 18.88 -15.10
N LEU A 70 3.16 18.75 -14.79
CA LEU A 70 2.06 18.66 -15.77
C LEU A 70 1.88 19.95 -16.62
N ARG A 71 2.58 21.04 -16.27
CA ARG A 71 2.50 22.33 -16.95
C ARG A 71 3.86 22.83 -17.43
N ASP A 72 4.88 22.65 -16.59
CA ASP A 72 6.23 23.14 -16.84
C ASP A 72 7.24 22.11 -16.34
N SER A 73 7.53 21.13 -17.20
CA SER A 73 8.42 20.02 -16.87
C SER A 73 9.88 20.46 -16.66
N ASP A 74 10.34 21.48 -17.39
CA ASP A 74 11.71 22.00 -17.24
C ASP A 74 11.89 22.70 -15.89
N ARG A 75 10.94 23.56 -15.51
CA ARG A 75 10.96 24.18 -14.18
C ARG A 75 10.82 23.14 -13.08
N ALA A 76 9.91 22.18 -13.22
CA ALA A 76 9.73 21.12 -12.24
C ALA A 76 11.00 20.26 -12.08
N ARG A 77 11.71 19.95 -13.18
CA ARG A 77 13.01 19.26 -13.15
C ARG A 77 14.04 20.03 -12.35
N MET A 78 14.20 21.33 -12.60
CA MET A 78 15.11 22.18 -11.82
C MET A 78 14.73 22.19 -10.33
N MET A 79 13.44 22.33 -10.02
CA MET A 79 12.97 22.32 -8.63
C MET A 79 13.22 21.00 -7.92
N PHE A 80 13.11 19.85 -8.59
CA PHE A 80 13.47 18.56 -8.00
C PHE A 80 14.98 18.44 -7.75
N GLN A 81 15.83 18.93 -8.66
CA GLN A 81 17.28 18.96 -8.46
C GLN A 81 17.67 19.85 -7.28
N GLU A 82 17.09 21.04 -7.19
CA GLU A 82 17.27 21.96 -6.08
C GLU A 82 16.80 21.37 -4.76
N LEU A 83 15.62 20.73 -4.75
CA LEU A 83 15.08 20.10 -3.55
C LEU A 83 15.94 18.93 -3.08
N TRP A 84 16.45 18.11 -4.01
CA TRP A 84 17.39 17.04 -3.70
C TRP A 84 18.66 17.58 -3.07
N LYS A 85 19.29 18.56 -3.74
CA LYS A 85 20.50 19.21 -3.24
C LYS A 85 20.28 19.82 -1.86
N TRP A 86 19.17 20.55 -1.67
CA TRP A 86 18.79 21.13 -0.38
C TRP A 86 18.64 20.08 0.72
N ALA A 87 18.02 18.94 0.41
CA ALA A 87 17.83 17.86 1.38
C ALA A 87 19.14 17.17 1.76
N GLU A 88 20.09 17.06 0.83
CA GLU A 88 21.43 16.50 1.08
C GLU A 88 22.36 17.46 1.83
N GLU A 89 22.25 18.76 1.57
CA GLU A 89 23.09 19.80 2.21
C GLU A 89 22.60 20.19 3.61
N GLN A 90 21.39 19.76 3.99
CA GLN A 90 20.83 20.06 5.30
C GLN A 90 21.64 19.39 6.41
N LYS A 91 22.01 20.15 7.43
CA LYS A 91 22.82 19.67 8.58
C LYS A 91 22.00 19.45 9.84
N ASP A 92 20.71 19.74 9.78
CA ASP A 92 19.78 19.52 10.87
C ASP A 92 19.63 18.02 11.15
N GLU A 93 20.20 17.56 12.27
CA GLU A 93 20.12 16.15 12.69
C GLU A 93 18.67 15.66 12.91
N SER A 94 17.70 16.57 13.03
CA SER A 94 16.29 16.22 13.15
C SER A 94 15.66 15.82 11.81
N LEU A 95 16.29 16.14 10.68
CA LEU A 95 15.82 15.72 9.36
C LEU A 95 16.13 14.24 9.13
N ASP A 96 15.08 13.44 8.93
CA ASP A 96 15.22 12.09 8.38
C ASP A 96 15.55 12.18 6.88
N HIS A 97 16.84 12.22 6.55
CA HIS A 97 17.33 12.25 5.16
C HIS A 97 16.80 11.09 4.31
N GLU A 98 16.61 9.91 4.91
CA GLU A 98 16.08 8.75 4.19
C GLU A 98 14.62 8.92 3.84
N ALA A 99 13.82 9.47 4.76
CA ALA A 99 12.45 9.85 4.46
C ALA A 99 12.37 10.94 3.38
N ALA A 100 13.24 11.95 3.44
CA ALA A 100 13.31 13.03 2.45
C ALA A 100 13.65 12.50 1.04
N ARG A 101 14.72 11.69 0.92
CA ARG A 101 15.10 11.04 -0.35
C ARG A 101 13.97 10.22 -0.92
N THR A 102 13.30 9.41 -0.08
CA THR A 102 12.17 8.59 -0.50
C THR A 102 11.01 9.43 -1.02
N GLU A 103 10.73 10.56 -0.35
CA GLU A 103 9.64 11.47 -0.74
C GLU A 103 9.91 12.19 -2.06
N ILE A 104 11.16 12.57 -2.32
CA ILE A 104 11.55 13.19 -3.59
C ILE A 104 11.44 12.15 -4.70
N LEU A 105 12.06 10.98 -4.51
CA LEU A 105 12.07 9.91 -5.52
C LEU A 105 10.66 9.44 -5.88
N LYS A 106 9.76 9.22 -4.91
CA LYS A 106 8.40 8.75 -5.20
C LYS A 106 7.62 9.72 -6.09
N ASN A 107 7.89 11.03 -5.96
CA ASN A 107 7.23 12.08 -6.75
C ASN A 107 7.93 12.32 -8.10
N LEU A 108 9.22 12.00 -8.21
CA LEU A 108 10.01 12.16 -9.42
C LEU A 108 9.89 10.96 -10.38
N PHE A 109 9.86 9.73 -9.87
CA PHE A 109 9.81 8.50 -10.68
C PHE A 109 8.72 8.50 -11.76
N PRO A 110 7.47 8.91 -11.48
CA PRO A 110 6.41 8.95 -12.49
C PRO A 110 6.63 10.01 -13.58
N ARG A 111 7.57 10.93 -13.39
CA ARG A 111 7.78 12.11 -14.24
C ARG A 111 9.09 12.06 -15.02
N ASP A 112 10.17 11.68 -14.35
CA ASP A 112 11.51 11.53 -14.94
C ASP A 112 12.19 10.28 -14.34
N PRO A 113 11.86 9.08 -14.83
CA PRO A 113 12.39 7.83 -14.31
C PRO A 113 13.90 7.71 -14.52
N THR A 114 14.47 8.39 -15.52
CA THR A 114 15.92 8.41 -15.77
C THR A 114 16.61 9.17 -14.66
N MET A 115 16.22 10.43 -14.42
CA MET A 115 16.79 11.23 -13.34
C MET A 115 16.59 10.58 -11.97
N ALA A 116 15.41 10.00 -11.70
CA ALA A 116 15.15 9.29 -10.45
C ALA A 116 16.06 8.07 -10.24
N ARG A 117 16.38 7.32 -11.31
CA ARG A 117 17.33 6.19 -11.26
C ARG A 117 18.75 6.69 -10.96
N ASP A 118 19.20 7.73 -11.64
CA ASP A 118 20.53 8.30 -11.42
C ASP A 118 20.71 8.75 -9.96
N LEU A 119 19.70 9.43 -9.39
CA LEU A 119 19.71 9.84 -7.98
C LEU A 119 19.65 8.64 -7.01
N LEU A 120 18.90 7.60 -7.35
CA LEU A 120 18.84 6.38 -6.55
C LEU A 120 20.18 5.64 -6.54
N GLU A 121 20.84 5.52 -7.70
CA GLU A 121 22.14 4.87 -7.87
C GLU A 121 23.25 5.59 -7.10
N GLN A 122 23.28 6.93 -7.14
CA GLN A 122 24.22 7.75 -6.37
C GLN A 122 24.19 7.45 -4.86
N ILE A 123 23.06 6.99 -4.33
CA ILE A 123 22.94 6.60 -2.92
C ILE A 123 23.28 5.12 -2.72
N SER A 124 22.82 4.24 -3.61
CA SER A 124 23.07 2.79 -3.51
C SER A 124 24.55 2.44 -3.61
N GLU A 125 25.35 3.20 -4.35
CA GLU A 125 26.81 2.97 -4.44
C GLU A 125 27.53 3.16 -3.10
N LYS A 126 26.98 3.98 -2.20
CA LYS A 126 27.59 4.27 -0.89
C LYS A 126 27.33 3.16 0.13
N HIS A 127 26.29 2.34 -0.05
CA HIS A 127 25.87 1.34 0.92
C HIS A 127 25.18 0.14 0.26
N ARG A 128 25.83 -1.04 0.34
CA ARG A 128 25.28 -2.30 -0.15
C ARG A 128 24.49 -3.00 0.95
N SER A 129 23.21 -3.27 0.69
CA SER A 129 22.32 -3.92 1.66
C SER A 129 22.75 -5.34 2.02
N GLU A 130 23.50 -6.03 1.17
CA GLU A 130 24.05 -7.36 1.44
C GLU A 130 25.09 -7.37 2.56
N ASP A 131 25.77 -6.23 2.76
CA ASP A 131 26.81 -6.05 3.78
C ASP A 131 26.22 -5.59 5.13
N ALA A 132 24.93 -5.24 5.17
CA ALA A 132 24.24 -4.84 6.40
C ALA A 132 24.10 -6.04 7.37
N PRO A 133 23.96 -5.80 8.69
CA PRO A 133 23.67 -6.89 9.64
C PRO A 133 22.44 -7.70 9.23
N PHE A 134 22.49 -9.03 9.36
CA PHE A 134 21.39 -9.90 8.91
C PHE A 134 20.03 -9.52 9.51
N GLN A 135 20.00 -9.10 10.78
CA GLN A 135 18.75 -8.69 11.41
C GLN A 135 18.16 -7.43 10.74
N ALA A 136 19.00 -6.51 10.27
CA ALA A 136 18.56 -5.32 9.55
C ALA A 136 18.04 -5.67 8.14
N GLN A 137 18.66 -6.64 7.47
CA GLN A 137 18.17 -7.18 6.20
C GLN A 137 16.78 -7.79 6.38
N ILE A 138 16.67 -8.78 7.29
CA ILE A 138 15.44 -9.55 7.53
C ILE A 138 14.29 -8.66 8.00
N ALA A 139 14.57 -7.70 8.90
CA ALA A 139 13.56 -6.75 9.37
C ALA A 139 13.21 -5.69 8.32
N GLY A 140 14.01 -5.54 7.26
CA GLY A 140 13.89 -4.46 6.28
C GLY A 140 14.16 -3.08 6.90
N THR A 141 14.96 -3.01 7.97
CA THR A 141 15.34 -1.75 8.62
C THR A 141 16.62 -1.15 8.04
N ASP A 142 17.32 -1.89 7.18
CA ASP A 142 18.34 -1.34 6.31
C ASP A 142 17.76 -0.16 5.49
N PRO A 143 18.41 1.02 5.45
CA PRO A 143 17.88 2.19 4.79
C PRO A 143 17.51 1.97 3.32
N ASN A 144 18.37 1.26 2.58
CA ASN A 144 18.16 1.02 1.16
C ASN A 144 17.01 0.01 0.93
N LEU A 145 16.93 -1.07 1.71
CA LEU A 145 15.78 -2.00 1.66
C LEU A 145 14.46 -1.32 2.01
N LYS A 146 14.46 -0.52 3.08
CA LYS A 146 13.28 0.24 3.53
C LYS A 146 12.81 1.20 2.43
N ARG A 147 13.75 1.91 1.79
CA ARG A 147 13.48 2.83 0.67
C ARG A 147 12.90 2.08 -0.53
N LEU A 148 13.53 1.00 -0.98
CA LEU A 148 13.08 0.20 -2.13
C LEU A 148 11.68 -0.38 -1.91
N ALA A 149 11.42 -0.96 -0.72
CA ALA A 149 10.11 -1.48 -0.38
C ALA A 149 9.05 -0.37 -0.33
N LYS A 150 9.38 0.80 0.26
CA LYS A 150 8.46 1.94 0.29
C LYS A 150 8.17 2.48 -1.11
N LEU A 151 9.21 2.72 -1.93
CA LEU A 151 9.05 3.18 -3.32
C LEU A 151 8.22 2.20 -4.14
N SER A 152 8.46 0.88 -3.99
CA SER A 152 7.64 -0.14 -4.64
C SER A 152 6.16 -0.01 -4.29
N SER A 153 5.83 0.10 -3.00
CA SER A 153 4.46 0.26 -2.54
C SER A 153 3.80 1.53 -3.08
N GLU A 154 4.53 2.66 -3.07
CA GLU A 154 3.99 3.97 -3.48
C GLU A 154 3.80 4.08 -5.01
N LEU A 155 4.69 3.48 -5.80
CA LEU A 155 4.65 3.57 -7.27
C LEU A 155 3.66 2.60 -7.91
N ILE A 156 3.12 1.65 -7.16
CA ILE A 156 2.38 0.51 -7.74
C ILE A 156 1.16 0.90 -8.56
N ASP A 157 0.47 1.97 -8.13
CA ASP A 157 -0.71 2.52 -8.77
C ASP A 157 -0.39 3.40 -9.99
N GLN A 158 0.85 3.91 -10.08
CA GLN A 158 1.29 4.89 -11.08
C GLN A 158 2.15 4.25 -12.17
N ASP A 159 3.13 3.43 -11.78
CA ASP A 159 4.02 2.67 -12.66
C ASP A 159 4.29 1.30 -12.04
N THR A 160 3.47 0.32 -12.43
CA THR A 160 3.54 -1.05 -11.90
C THR A 160 4.87 -1.74 -12.26
N ALA A 161 5.46 -1.43 -13.41
CA ALA A 161 6.71 -2.04 -13.87
C ALA A 161 7.91 -1.52 -13.06
N MET A 162 7.95 -0.21 -12.81
CA MET A 162 8.95 0.38 -11.91
C MET A 162 8.80 -0.13 -10.48
N ALA A 163 7.56 -0.17 -9.96
CA ALA A 163 7.28 -0.71 -8.64
C ALA A 163 7.77 -2.15 -8.47
N ALA A 164 7.57 -2.99 -9.50
CA ALA A 164 8.10 -4.34 -9.55
C ALA A 164 9.63 -4.38 -9.59
N THR A 165 10.28 -3.49 -10.35
CA THR A 165 11.76 -3.40 -10.39
C THR A 165 12.35 -3.05 -9.03
N MET A 166 11.76 -2.09 -8.31
CA MET A 166 12.19 -1.72 -6.96
C MET A 166 11.95 -2.86 -5.97
N LEU A 167 10.83 -3.57 -6.11
CA LEU A 167 10.51 -4.73 -5.31
C LEU A 167 11.51 -5.87 -5.52
N GLU A 168 11.82 -6.19 -6.78
CA GLU A 168 12.78 -7.22 -7.17
C GLU A 168 14.15 -6.95 -6.55
N ARG A 169 14.65 -5.71 -6.65
CA ARG A 169 15.90 -5.30 -6.01
C ARG A 169 15.87 -5.52 -4.49
N SER A 170 14.78 -5.17 -3.82
CA SER A 170 14.60 -5.41 -2.37
C SER A 170 14.59 -6.91 -2.03
N LEU A 171 13.79 -7.70 -2.75
CA LEU A 171 13.61 -9.14 -2.56
C LEU A 171 14.87 -9.96 -2.86
N SER A 172 15.73 -9.47 -3.76
CA SER A 172 17.01 -10.13 -4.09
C SER A 172 17.96 -10.25 -2.89
N VAL A 173 17.85 -9.32 -1.93
CA VAL A 173 18.64 -9.32 -0.70
C VAL A 173 17.94 -10.12 0.39
N SER A 174 16.66 -9.82 0.65
CA SER A 174 15.85 -10.45 1.68
C SER A 174 14.35 -10.18 1.50
N VAL A 175 13.50 -11.11 1.95
CA VAL A 175 12.06 -10.87 2.04
C VAL A 175 11.73 -10.23 3.38
N SER A 176 11.50 -8.93 3.40
CA SER A 176 11.07 -8.19 4.59
C SER A 176 9.54 -8.07 4.67
N PRO A 177 8.95 -7.77 5.83
CA PRO A 177 7.51 -7.53 5.94
C PRO A 177 7.00 -6.42 5.01
N ALA A 178 7.76 -5.33 4.84
CA ALA A 178 7.39 -4.23 3.95
C ALA A 178 7.43 -4.64 2.47
N ALA A 179 8.42 -5.46 2.07
CA ALA A 179 8.48 -6.01 0.72
C ALA A 179 7.30 -6.98 0.47
N LEU A 180 6.94 -7.82 1.45
CA LEU A 180 5.80 -8.72 1.34
C LEU A 180 4.46 -7.96 1.18
N LEU A 181 4.27 -6.85 1.91
CA LEU A 181 3.08 -6.00 1.73
C LEU A 181 3.02 -5.40 0.32
N SER A 182 4.15 -4.93 -0.20
CA SER A 182 4.25 -4.40 -1.58
C SER A 182 3.95 -5.48 -2.62
N LEU A 183 4.39 -6.71 -2.36
CA LEU A 183 4.12 -7.87 -3.20
C LEU A 183 2.61 -8.24 -3.22
N PHE A 184 1.91 -8.13 -2.09
CA PHE A 184 0.45 -8.33 -2.06
C PHE A 184 -0.28 -7.30 -2.91
N ARG A 185 0.07 -6.01 -2.77
CA ARG A 185 -0.48 -4.96 -3.63
C ARG A 185 -0.13 -5.20 -5.10
N LEU A 186 1.06 -5.72 -5.41
CA LEU A 186 1.45 -6.01 -6.79
C LEU A 186 0.57 -7.09 -7.38
N ARG A 187 0.22 -8.11 -6.59
CA ARG A 187 -0.66 -9.18 -7.02
C ARG A 187 -2.09 -8.72 -7.27
N GLU A 188 -2.58 -7.75 -6.49
CA GLU A 188 -3.88 -7.10 -6.74
C GLU A 188 -3.91 -6.41 -8.11
N LYS A 189 -2.79 -5.83 -8.55
CA LYS A 189 -2.67 -5.10 -9.81
C LYS A 189 -2.29 -5.98 -11.00
N ASN A 190 -1.27 -6.80 -10.85
CA ASN A 190 -0.69 -7.66 -11.87
C ASN A 190 -0.24 -9.00 -11.25
N PRO A 191 -1.15 -9.99 -11.14
CA PRO A 191 -0.85 -11.26 -10.46
C PRO A 191 0.24 -12.06 -11.15
N ASN A 192 0.35 -11.99 -12.49
CA ASN A 192 1.37 -12.74 -13.23
C ASN A 192 2.78 -12.19 -12.94
N LEU A 193 2.93 -10.86 -12.91
CA LEU A 193 4.20 -10.23 -12.58
C LEU A 193 4.61 -10.49 -11.13
N ALA A 194 3.64 -10.43 -10.20
CA ALA A 194 3.89 -10.77 -8.80
C ALA A 194 4.32 -12.23 -8.63
N ASP A 195 3.64 -13.19 -9.28
CA ASP A 195 4.01 -14.62 -9.24
C ASP A 195 5.39 -14.87 -9.85
N TYR A 196 5.74 -14.17 -10.94
CA TYR A 196 7.08 -14.20 -11.53
C TYR A 196 8.16 -13.75 -10.53
N LEU A 197 7.95 -12.60 -9.86
CA LEU A 197 8.89 -12.11 -8.86
C LEU A 197 9.05 -13.07 -7.69
N VAL A 198 7.97 -13.73 -7.24
CA VAL A 198 8.08 -14.74 -6.18
C VAL A 198 8.88 -15.95 -6.64
N ALA A 199 8.66 -16.44 -7.86
CA ALA A 199 9.45 -17.54 -8.40
C ALA A 199 10.95 -17.20 -8.43
N GLN A 200 11.30 -16.01 -8.94
CA GLN A 200 12.69 -15.53 -8.96
C GLN A 200 13.26 -15.33 -7.55
N THR A 201 12.46 -14.83 -6.62
CA THR A 201 12.85 -14.67 -5.21
C THR A 201 13.14 -16.02 -4.58
N LEU A 202 12.33 -17.05 -4.83
CA LEU A 202 12.56 -18.41 -4.32
C LEU A 202 13.89 -19.00 -4.83
N GLU A 203 14.21 -18.79 -6.10
CA GLU A 203 15.52 -19.20 -6.65
C GLU A 203 16.67 -18.40 -6.03
N THR A 204 16.50 -17.09 -5.84
CA THR A 204 17.52 -16.25 -5.20
C THR A 204 17.78 -16.68 -3.75
N LEU A 205 16.73 -16.97 -2.97
CA LEU A 205 16.85 -17.42 -1.58
C LEU A 205 17.61 -18.75 -1.46
N ARG A 206 17.58 -19.61 -2.48
CA ARG A 206 18.41 -20.83 -2.51
C ARG A 206 19.90 -20.52 -2.53
N ALA A 207 20.33 -19.34 -2.98
CA ALA A 207 21.75 -18.94 -2.97
C ALA A 207 22.12 -18.07 -1.75
N ARG A 208 21.14 -17.46 -1.07
CA ARG A 208 21.39 -16.59 0.09
C ARG A 208 21.83 -17.37 1.34
N PRO A 209 22.55 -16.72 2.28
CA PRO A 209 22.86 -17.30 3.60
C PRO A 209 21.60 -17.80 4.30
N THR A 210 21.65 -18.97 4.94
CA THR A 210 20.44 -19.62 5.49
C THR A 210 19.75 -18.79 6.59
N VAL A 211 20.50 -17.95 7.30
CA VAL A 211 19.93 -17.02 8.30
C VAL A 211 18.96 -16.02 7.67
N VAL A 212 19.15 -15.67 6.39
CA VAL A 212 18.24 -14.83 5.60
C VAL A 212 17.23 -15.67 4.81
N ALA A 213 17.67 -16.81 4.25
CA ALA A 213 16.83 -17.62 3.37
C ALA A 213 15.63 -18.26 4.10
N LEU A 214 15.84 -18.79 5.31
CA LEU A 214 14.80 -19.45 6.11
C LEU A 214 13.65 -18.52 6.52
N PRO A 215 13.88 -17.33 7.11
CA PRO A 215 12.80 -16.39 7.38
C PRO A 215 12.16 -15.87 6.10
N GLY A 216 12.95 -15.66 5.04
CA GLY A 216 12.42 -15.17 3.77
C GLY A 216 11.43 -16.13 3.13
N VAL A 217 11.77 -17.42 3.06
CA VAL A 217 10.85 -18.44 2.54
C VAL A 217 9.65 -18.64 3.48
N TYR A 218 9.83 -18.54 4.80
CA TYR A 218 8.71 -18.60 5.74
C TYR A 218 7.69 -17.47 5.51
N LEU A 219 8.16 -16.23 5.30
CA LEU A 219 7.29 -15.07 5.05
C LEU A 219 6.49 -15.19 3.75
N LEU A 220 7.06 -15.81 2.71
CA LEU A 220 6.38 -16.02 1.43
C LEU A 220 5.21 -17.01 1.50
N ILE A 221 5.03 -17.73 2.61
CA ILE A 221 3.96 -18.72 2.74
C ILE A 221 2.57 -18.11 2.61
N ASP A 222 2.37 -16.89 3.12
CA ASP A 222 1.09 -16.20 3.07
C ASP A 222 0.76 -15.69 1.65
N TYR A 223 1.79 -15.51 0.83
CA TYR A 223 1.62 -15.25 -0.59
C TYR A 223 1.21 -16.51 -1.36
N VAL A 224 1.96 -17.59 -1.20
CA VAL A 224 1.80 -18.83 -1.97
C VAL A 224 0.57 -19.63 -1.53
N PHE A 225 0.25 -19.59 -0.24
CA PHE A 225 -0.89 -20.25 0.40
C PHE A 225 -1.77 -19.22 1.12
N PRO A 226 -2.43 -18.32 0.37
CA PRO A 226 -3.19 -17.23 0.93
C PRO A 226 -4.33 -17.71 1.82
N SER A 227 -4.50 -17.06 2.98
CA SER A 227 -5.72 -17.25 3.77
C SER A 227 -6.90 -16.57 3.07
N LYS A 228 -8.11 -17.12 3.20
CA LYS A 228 -9.31 -16.47 2.65
C LYS A 228 -9.67 -15.16 3.37
N GLN A 229 -9.13 -14.92 4.58
CA GLN A 229 -9.27 -13.65 5.29
C GLN A 229 -8.47 -12.52 4.64
N THR A 230 -7.21 -12.81 4.27
CA THR A 230 -6.27 -11.84 3.71
C THR A 230 -6.66 -11.39 2.31
N PHE A 231 -7.36 -12.24 1.55
CA PHE A 231 -7.73 -12.01 0.14
C PHE A 231 -9.25 -12.04 -0.08
N ALA A 232 -10.02 -11.60 0.92
CA ALA A 232 -11.48 -11.63 0.85
C ALA A 232 -12.08 -10.66 -0.19
N GLU A 233 -11.27 -9.81 -0.83
CA GLU A 233 -11.64 -9.20 -2.09
C GLU A 233 -11.64 -10.29 -3.18
N ALA A 234 -12.82 -10.68 -3.67
CA ALA A 234 -13.01 -11.75 -4.66
C ALA A 234 -12.32 -11.55 -6.02
N ILE A 235 -11.47 -10.54 -6.15
CA ILE A 235 -10.78 -10.15 -7.38
C ILE A 235 -9.34 -10.68 -7.40
N ILE A 236 -8.75 -11.06 -6.25
CA ILE A 236 -7.33 -11.46 -6.21
C ILE A 236 -7.19 -12.93 -6.61
N LYS A 237 -6.78 -13.16 -7.86
CA LYS A 237 -6.49 -14.48 -8.43
C LYS A 237 -5.54 -15.26 -7.49
N ALA A 238 -5.86 -16.53 -7.22
CA ALA A 238 -4.96 -17.43 -6.49
C ALA A 238 -3.61 -17.52 -7.23
N PRO A 239 -2.48 -17.73 -6.52
CA PRO A 239 -1.19 -17.86 -7.19
C PRO A 239 -1.20 -19.07 -8.12
N ASP A 240 -0.36 -19.03 -9.15
CA ASP A 240 -0.14 -20.15 -10.05
C ASP A 240 0.10 -21.45 -9.26
N PRO A 241 -0.61 -22.55 -9.53
CA PRO A 241 -0.39 -23.83 -8.87
C PRO A 241 1.07 -24.32 -8.91
N SER A 242 1.80 -24.03 -9.99
CA SER A 242 3.22 -24.37 -10.14
C SER A 242 4.10 -23.68 -9.11
N LEU A 243 3.74 -22.46 -8.69
CA LEU A 243 4.47 -21.71 -7.66
C LEU A 243 4.44 -22.43 -6.31
N ARG A 244 3.38 -23.19 -6.02
CA ARG A 244 3.28 -23.98 -4.78
C ARG A 244 4.27 -25.15 -4.76
N THR A 245 4.45 -25.80 -5.90
CA THR A 245 5.45 -26.86 -6.08
C THR A 245 6.86 -26.29 -5.98
N GLN A 246 7.12 -25.15 -6.63
CA GLN A 246 8.41 -24.45 -6.54
C GLN A 246 8.73 -24.02 -5.10
N TYR A 247 7.75 -23.45 -4.40
CA TYR A 247 7.87 -23.10 -2.99
C TYR A 247 8.24 -24.31 -2.13
N PHE A 248 7.52 -25.44 -2.26
CA PHE A 248 7.82 -26.64 -1.49
C PHE A 248 9.26 -27.12 -1.75
N SER A 249 9.65 -27.19 -3.03
CA SER A 249 11.00 -27.59 -3.44
C SER A 249 12.08 -26.66 -2.87
N ALA A 250 11.89 -25.34 -2.98
CA ALA A 250 12.84 -24.35 -2.47
C ALA A 250 12.93 -24.38 -0.93
N ALA A 251 11.80 -24.39 -0.23
CA ALA A 251 11.76 -24.46 1.23
C ALA A 251 12.44 -25.73 1.76
N HIS A 252 12.18 -26.88 1.13
CA HIS A 252 12.82 -28.15 1.48
C HIS A 252 14.34 -28.12 1.22
N ALA A 253 14.79 -27.61 0.07
CA ALA A 253 16.21 -27.49 -0.26
C ALA A 253 16.96 -26.56 0.71
N ILE A 254 16.38 -25.40 1.03
CA ILE A 254 16.94 -24.45 2.00
C ILE A 254 17.03 -25.07 3.39
N LEU A 255 15.97 -25.78 3.83
CA LEU A 255 15.98 -26.50 5.11
C LEU A 255 17.09 -27.55 5.14
N LYS A 256 17.17 -28.42 4.13
CA LYS A 256 18.19 -29.47 4.06
C LYS A 256 19.60 -28.89 4.11
N ARG A 257 19.90 -27.86 3.32
CA ARG A 257 21.20 -27.16 3.37
C ARG A 257 21.50 -26.63 4.76
N SER A 258 20.52 -25.97 5.40
CA SER A 258 20.72 -25.44 6.76
C SER A 258 21.02 -26.56 7.78
N LEU A 259 20.50 -27.77 7.60
CA LEU A 259 20.78 -28.86 8.53
C LEU A 259 22.17 -29.48 8.32
N THR A 260 22.78 -29.28 7.15
CA THR A 260 24.13 -29.77 6.84
C THR A 260 25.26 -28.80 7.22
N GLU A 261 24.95 -27.52 7.47
CA GLU A 261 25.96 -26.52 7.83
C GLU A 261 26.37 -26.66 9.31
N SER A 262 27.68 -26.61 9.56
CA SER A 262 28.23 -26.63 10.93
C SER A 262 28.11 -25.25 11.59
N GLU A 263 27.42 -25.18 12.73
CA GLU A 263 27.29 -23.94 13.51
C GLU A 263 28.64 -23.34 13.89
N GLN A 264 29.65 -24.18 14.18
CA GLN A 264 31.00 -23.71 14.51
C GLN A 264 31.68 -23.02 13.33
N LEU A 265 31.47 -23.51 12.11
CA LEU A 265 32.01 -22.88 10.90
C LEU A 265 31.25 -21.58 10.60
N LEU A 266 29.93 -21.55 10.79
CA LEU A 266 29.14 -20.32 10.61
C LEU A 266 29.60 -19.19 11.55
N LEU A 267 29.87 -19.51 12.82
CA LEU A 267 30.38 -18.55 13.81
C LEU A 267 31.80 -18.07 13.47
N LYS A 268 32.70 -18.98 13.09
CA LYS A 268 34.13 -18.66 12.88
C LYS A 268 34.43 -18.04 11.52
N GLU A 269 33.80 -18.53 10.47
CA GLU A 269 34.16 -18.20 9.08
C GLU A 269 33.15 -17.28 8.41
N GLN A 270 31.87 -17.34 8.79
CA GLN A 270 30.80 -16.58 8.15
C GLN A 270 30.28 -15.40 8.98
N ARG A 271 30.97 -15.06 10.08
CA ARG A 271 30.65 -13.94 10.97
C ARG A 271 29.24 -13.99 11.58
N TYR A 272 28.67 -15.18 11.73
CA TYR A 272 27.39 -15.31 12.42
C TYR A 272 27.60 -15.00 13.91
N THR A 273 26.62 -14.37 14.52
CA THR A 273 26.56 -14.24 15.98
C THR A 273 25.79 -15.42 16.58
N GLU A 274 25.92 -15.67 17.88
CA GLU A 274 25.07 -16.65 18.59
C GLU A 274 23.58 -16.35 18.43
N ARG A 275 23.24 -15.05 18.37
CA ARG A 275 21.87 -14.59 18.12
C ARG A 275 21.39 -15.01 16.73
N ASP A 276 22.25 -14.96 15.72
CA ASP A 276 21.94 -15.41 14.35
C ASP A 276 21.71 -16.92 14.29
N ILE A 277 22.54 -17.69 14.99
CA ILE A 277 22.37 -19.15 15.09
C ILE A 277 21.03 -19.48 15.75
N ARG A 278 20.72 -18.88 16.91
CA ARG A 278 19.44 -19.10 17.59
C ARG A 278 18.26 -18.71 16.70
N PHE A 279 18.33 -17.56 16.04
CA PHE A 279 17.29 -17.09 15.14
C PHE A 279 17.07 -18.05 13.96
N ARG A 280 18.16 -18.50 13.35
CA ARG A 280 18.16 -19.51 12.28
C ARG A 280 17.49 -20.81 12.75
N SER A 281 17.83 -21.34 13.93
CA SER A 281 17.23 -22.58 14.47
C SER A 281 15.72 -22.46 14.68
N ILE A 282 15.22 -21.28 15.07
CA ILE A 282 13.77 -21.02 15.17
C ILE A 282 13.10 -21.23 13.81
N TYR A 283 13.65 -20.63 12.74
CA TYR A 283 13.08 -20.76 11.41
C TYR A 283 13.32 -22.14 10.78
N GLN A 284 14.37 -22.87 11.15
CA GLN A 284 14.50 -24.28 10.79
C GLN A 284 13.30 -25.10 11.28
N GLY A 285 12.92 -24.94 12.55
CA GLY A 285 11.75 -25.60 13.12
C GLY A 285 10.43 -25.18 12.45
N GLN A 286 10.27 -23.89 12.19
CA GLN A 286 9.07 -23.36 11.51
C GLN A 286 8.94 -23.89 10.07
N ILE A 287 10.03 -23.89 9.30
CA ILE A 287 10.05 -24.42 7.93
C ILE A 287 9.86 -25.92 7.93
N ALA A 288 10.50 -26.67 8.82
CA ALA A 288 10.30 -28.12 8.96
C ALA A 288 8.82 -28.45 9.16
N ARG A 289 8.12 -27.72 10.03
CA ARG A 289 6.68 -27.89 10.26
C ARG A 289 5.84 -27.55 9.02
N VAL A 290 6.19 -26.48 8.30
CA VAL A 290 5.53 -26.09 7.05
C VAL A 290 5.69 -27.16 5.98
N VAL A 291 6.93 -27.59 5.69
CA VAL A 291 7.17 -28.59 4.64
C VAL A 291 6.56 -29.93 5.03
N SER A 292 6.57 -30.30 6.31
CA SER A 292 5.86 -31.48 6.83
C SER A 292 4.34 -31.41 6.58
N ALA A 293 3.72 -30.25 6.79
CA ALA A 293 2.29 -30.06 6.54
C ALA A 293 1.94 -30.11 5.04
N LEU A 294 2.88 -29.73 4.17
CA LEU A 294 2.72 -29.72 2.71
C LEU A 294 3.10 -31.06 2.06
N ALA A 295 3.97 -31.85 2.70
CA ALA A 295 4.53 -33.10 2.15
C ALA A 295 3.48 -34.08 1.63
N PRO A 296 2.34 -34.34 2.30
CA PRO A 296 1.34 -35.30 1.79
C PRO A 296 0.81 -34.95 0.39
N ARG A 297 0.90 -33.68 -0.02
CA ARG A 297 0.44 -33.21 -1.33
C ARG A 297 1.55 -33.11 -2.37
N TYR A 298 2.77 -32.73 -1.97
CA TYR A 298 3.83 -32.36 -2.92
C TYR A 298 5.03 -33.33 -2.94
N ALA A 299 5.21 -34.14 -1.90
CA ALA A 299 6.20 -35.22 -1.84
C ALA A 299 5.75 -36.27 -0.80
N PRO A 300 4.75 -37.10 -1.13
CA PRO A 300 4.21 -38.11 -0.21
C PRO A 300 5.28 -39.06 0.36
N GLU A 301 6.31 -39.34 -0.43
CA GLU A 301 7.46 -40.16 -0.06
C GLU A 301 8.30 -39.57 1.09
N LEU A 302 8.25 -38.26 1.31
CA LEU A 302 9.00 -37.57 2.37
C LEU A 302 8.20 -37.35 3.66
N VAL A 303 6.94 -37.80 3.73
CA VAL A 303 6.05 -37.48 4.85
C VAL A 303 6.62 -37.97 6.18
N GLU A 304 7.09 -39.22 6.25
CA GLU A 304 7.60 -39.76 7.52
C GLU A 304 8.87 -39.03 7.99
N GLU A 305 9.81 -38.78 7.07
CA GLU A 305 11.05 -38.06 7.33
C GLU A 305 10.78 -36.64 7.82
N LEU A 306 9.96 -35.88 7.09
CA LEU A 306 9.66 -34.49 7.42
C LEU A 306 8.84 -34.37 8.71
N ASN A 307 8.02 -35.36 9.03
CA ASN A 307 7.31 -35.41 10.32
C ASN A 307 8.27 -35.60 11.48
N LYS A 308 9.17 -36.58 11.38
CA LYS A 308 10.23 -36.81 12.39
C LYS A 308 11.08 -35.56 12.56
N LEU A 309 11.50 -34.95 11.45
CA LEU A 309 12.30 -33.73 11.46
C LEU A 309 11.56 -32.54 12.10
N ALA A 310 10.28 -32.33 11.79
CA ALA A 310 9.48 -31.27 12.38
C ALA A 310 9.31 -31.43 13.90
N VAL A 311 9.21 -32.67 14.40
CA VAL A 311 9.17 -32.96 15.85
C VAL A 311 10.53 -32.69 16.48
N GLN A 312 11.62 -33.19 15.89
CA GLN A 312 12.98 -32.98 16.39
C GLN A 312 13.39 -31.52 16.44
N LEU A 313 13.04 -30.75 15.41
CA LEU A 313 13.37 -29.32 15.28
C LEU A 313 12.31 -28.42 15.93
N THR A 314 11.30 -28.95 16.62
CA THR A 314 10.37 -28.11 17.38
C THR A 314 11.18 -27.44 18.50
N PRO A 315 11.47 -26.13 18.42
CA PRO A 315 12.55 -25.58 19.23
C PRO A 315 12.10 -25.39 20.68
N SER A 316 12.84 -25.99 21.62
CA SER A 316 12.79 -25.70 23.04
C SER A 316 13.39 -24.31 23.30
N GLY A 317 12.63 -23.25 23.00
CA GLY A 317 13.09 -21.86 23.16
C GLY A 317 12.44 -20.82 22.24
N VAL A 318 11.43 -21.20 21.45
CA VAL A 318 10.60 -20.25 20.68
C VAL A 318 9.63 -19.53 21.63
N PRO A 319 9.48 -18.20 21.51
CA PRO A 319 8.42 -17.48 22.20
C PRO A 319 7.03 -18.10 21.93
N PRO A 320 6.14 -18.22 22.94
CA PRO A 320 4.83 -18.86 22.79
C PRO A 320 4.02 -18.37 21.57
N ASP A 321 4.01 -17.06 21.34
CA ASP A 321 3.27 -16.43 20.24
C ASP A 321 3.79 -16.88 18.87
N SER A 322 5.11 -16.94 18.71
CA SER A 322 5.74 -17.42 17.46
C SER A 322 5.48 -18.91 17.22
N ALA A 323 5.42 -19.71 18.28
CA ALA A 323 5.06 -21.11 18.20
C ALA A 323 3.57 -21.30 17.83
N GLN A 324 2.68 -20.45 18.36
CA GLN A 324 1.25 -20.45 18.02
C GLN A 324 1.02 -20.06 16.57
N LEU A 325 1.64 -18.98 16.09
CA LEU A 325 1.55 -18.55 14.68
C LEU A 325 2.06 -19.65 13.74
N SER A 326 3.20 -20.28 14.04
CA SER A 326 3.73 -21.39 13.24
C SER A 326 2.77 -22.59 13.18
N ARG A 327 2.16 -22.95 14.31
CA ARG A 327 1.13 -24.00 14.35
C ARG A 327 -0.09 -23.61 13.51
N LEU A 328 -0.54 -22.35 13.61
CA LEU A 328 -1.70 -21.85 12.86
C LEU A 328 -1.45 -21.92 11.36
N THR A 329 -0.27 -21.47 10.92
CA THR A 329 0.14 -21.53 9.53
C THR A 329 0.16 -22.97 9.01
N ALA A 330 0.77 -23.90 9.75
CA ALA A 330 0.82 -25.31 9.37
C ALA A 330 -0.57 -25.97 9.32
N ALA A 331 -1.44 -25.68 10.29
CA ALA A 331 -2.82 -26.18 10.32
C ALA A 331 -3.68 -25.58 9.20
N ARG A 332 -3.46 -24.31 8.84
CA ARG A 332 -4.14 -23.65 7.72
C ARG A 332 -3.84 -24.35 6.39
N ILE A 333 -2.57 -24.66 6.13
CA ILE A 333 -2.11 -25.21 4.84
C ILE A 333 -2.25 -26.73 4.74
N GLY A 334 -2.18 -27.46 5.86
CA GLY A 334 -2.34 -28.92 5.89
C GLY A 334 -3.82 -29.32 5.87
N LYS A 335 -4.22 -30.23 4.96
CA LYS A 335 -5.62 -30.67 4.85
C LYS A 335 -6.13 -31.44 6.09
N ASP A 336 -5.28 -32.29 6.67
CA ASP A 336 -5.73 -33.37 7.58
C ASP A 336 -5.20 -33.25 9.02
N ARG A 337 -4.52 -32.17 9.40
CA ARG A 337 -3.95 -31.97 10.75
C ARG A 337 -4.79 -31.07 11.66
N ALA A 338 -6.09 -30.91 11.36
CA ALA A 338 -6.93 -29.89 11.96
C ALA A 338 -7.75 -30.36 13.18
N GLU A 339 -7.29 -31.38 13.92
CA GLU A 339 -7.66 -31.52 15.33
C GLU A 339 -6.60 -30.77 16.13
N SER A 340 -6.84 -29.46 16.27
CA SER A 340 -6.08 -28.64 17.20
C SER A 340 -6.61 -28.88 18.60
N ASP A 341 -5.71 -29.11 19.57
CA ASP A 341 -6.06 -29.24 20.99
C ASP A 341 -6.73 -27.97 21.57
N SER A 342 -6.56 -26.80 20.92
CA SER A 342 -7.22 -25.54 21.30
C SER A 342 -8.44 -25.23 20.41
N PRO A 343 -9.62 -24.94 21.01
CA PRO A 343 -10.82 -24.53 20.28
C PRO A 343 -10.65 -23.17 19.56
N GLU A 344 -9.90 -22.22 20.13
CA GLU A 344 -9.62 -20.91 19.52
C GLU A 344 -8.83 -21.06 18.22
N MET A 345 -7.88 -21.99 18.20
CA MET A 345 -7.10 -22.30 17.01
C MET A 345 -7.95 -23.00 15.95
N ALA A 346 -8.84 -23.92 16.35
CA ALA A 346 -9.78 -24.55 15.42
C ALA A 346 -10.72 -23.51 14.76
N ILE A 347 -11.19 -22.52 15.53
CA ILE A 347 -11.97 -21.38 15.00
C ILE A 347 -11.12 -20.57 14.02
N SER A 348 -9.90 -20.18 14.42
CA SER A 348 -9.00 -19.38 13.57
C SER A 348 -8.67 -20.07 12.24
N VAL A 349 -8.45 -21.39 12.26
CA VAL A 349 -8.25 -22.20 11.04
C VAL A 349 -9.52 -22.23 10.18
N ALA A 350 -10.69 -22.43 10.79
CA ALA A 350 -11.96 -22.41 10.06
C ALA A 350 -12.19 -21.05 9.38
N ILE A 351 -11.95 -19.94 10.09
CA ILE A 351 -12.08 -18.60 9.50
C ILE A 351 -11.05 -18.40 8.37
N ALA A 352 -9.79 -18.79 8.56
CA ALA A 352 -8.75 -18.69 7.53
C ALA A 352 -9.07 -19.51 6.27
N ARG A 353 -9.82 -20.62 6.40
CA ARG A 353 -10.33 -21.45 5.29
C ARG A 353 -11.65 -20.95 4.70
N GLY A 354 -12.26 -19.91 5.27
CA GLY A 354 -13.58 -19.38 4.92
C GLY A 354 -14.73 -20.32 5.27
N GLU A 355 -14.56 -21.15 6.29
CA GLU A 355 -15.57 -22.07 6.84
C GLU A 355 -16.36 -21.36 7.96
N SER A 356 -17.01 -20.23 7.66
CA SER A 356 -17.65 -19.36 8.68
C SER A 356 -18.70 -20.08 9.53
N GLU A 357 -19.49 -20.98 8.94
CA GLU A 357 -20.48 -21.77 9.69
C GLU A 357 -19.83 -22.75 10.68
N LYS A 358 -18.70 -23.36 10.29
CA LYS A 358 -17.93 -24.20 11.21
C LYS A 358 -17.31 -23.36 12.33
N ALA A 359 -16.79 -22.18 11.99
CA ALA A 359 -16.25 -21.24 12.98
C ALA A 359 -17.31 -20.85 14.02
N LYS A 360 -18.56 -20.55 13.62
CA LYS A 360 -19.67 -20.28 14.54
C LYS A 360 -20.01 -21.46 15.46
N ARG A 361 -20.14 -22.67 14.91
CA ARG A 361 -20.43 -23.87 15.72
C ARG A 361 -19.35 -24.17 16.76
N LEU A 362 -18.10 -23.80 16.46
CA LEU A 362 -16.99 -23.91 17.41
C LEU A 362 -16.99 -22.76 18.42
N LEU A 363 -17.37 -21.55 17.98
CA LEU A 363 -17.52 -20.36 18.82
C LEU A 363 -18.52 -20.60 19.97
N ASP A 364 -19.62 -21.28 19.69
CA ASP A 364 -20.66 -21.61 20.69
C ASP A 364 -20.15 -22.52 21.83
N LYS A 365 -19.04 -23.23 21.58
CA LYS A 365 -18.40 -24.13 22.55
C LYS A 365 -17.32 -23.45 23.38
N LEU A 366 -17.00 -22.18 23.13
CA LEU A 366 -16.03 -21.44 23.93
C LEU A 366 -16.65 -20.93 25.23
N GLU A 367 -15.97 -21.20 26.34
CA GLU A 367 -16.35 -20.74 27.67
C GLU A 367 -15.94 -19.28 27.92
N ASN A 368 -14.83 -18.83 27.33
CA ASN A 368 -14.33 -17.47 27.54
C ASN A 368 -15.10 -16.45 26.69
N GLU A 369 -16.01 -15.73 27.33
CA GLU A 369 -16.86 -14.72 26.68
C GLU A 369 -16.07 -13.56 26.03
N SER A 370 -14.93 -13.15 26.58
CA SER A 370 -14.11 -12.10 25.97
C SER A 370 -13.49 -12.53 24.63
N VAL A 371 -12.99 -13.77 24.58
CA VAL A 371 -12.42 -14.38 23.37
C VAL A 371 -13.52 -14.67 22.35
N LYS A 372 -14.66 -15.19 22.82
CA LYS A 372 -15.86 -15.42 22.01
C LYS A 372 -16.33 -14.13 21.35
N LYS A 373 -16.34 -13.02 22.08
CA LYS A 373 -16.66 -11.70 21.55
C LYS A 373 -15.66 -11.25 20.48
N ALA A 374 -14.35 -11.35 20.72
CA ALA A 374 -13.34 -10.98 19.73
C ALA A 374 -13.43 -11.82 18.43
N LEU A 375 -13.64 -13.13 18.57
CA LEU A 375 -13.79 -14.04 17.45
C LEU A 375 -15.12 -13.85 16.70
N SER A 376 -16.21 -13.48 17.39
CA SER A 376 -17.49 -13.16 16.74
C SER A 376 -17.38 -11.93 15.84
N GLN A 377 -16.68 -10.88 16.29
CA GLN A 377 -16.36 -9.69 15.49
C GLN A 377 -15.53 -10.06 14.25
N THR A 378 -14.55 -10.96 14.41
CA THR A 378 -13.73 -11.47 13.30
C THR A 378 -14.56 -12.25 12.28
N ILE A 379 -15.46 -13.12 12.73
CA ILE A 379 -16.37 -13.88 11.88
C ILE A 379 -17.30 -12.92 11.12
N ALA A 380 -17.91 -11.95 11.81
CA ALA A 380 -18.80 -10.97 11.18
C ALA A 380 -18.10 -10.16 10.09
N ASN A 381 -16.84 -9.76 10.30
CA ASN A 381 -16.06 -9.07 9.27
C ASN A 381 -15.79 -9.97 8.04
N VAL A 382 -15.52 -11.26 8.24
CA VAL A 382 -15.33 -12.22 7.13
C VAL A 382 -16.63 -12.49 6.37
N GLU A 383 -17.75 -12.60 7.09
CA GLU A 383 -19.08 -12.68 6.47
C GLU A 383 -19.38 -11.44 5.62
N PHE A 384 -19.15 -10.25 6.18
CA PHE A 384 -19.31 -8.99 5.48
C PHE A 384 -18.56 -9.00 4.15
N ARG A 385 -17.25 -9.27 4.18
CA ARG A 385 -16.42 -9.27 2.97
C ARG A 385 -16.89 -10.32 1.96
N THR A 386 -17.27 -11.51 2.45
CA THR A 386 -17.80 -12.59 1.60
C THR A 386 -19.10 -12.20 0.91
N HIS A 387 -20.02 -11.54 1.62
CA HIS A 387 -21.30 -11.08 1.07
C HIS A 387 -21.13 -9.90 0.12
N LEU A 388 -20.29 -8.92 0.49
CA LEU A 388 -19.97 -7.78 -0.37
C LEU A 388 -19.33 -8.23 -1.69
N ALA A 389 -18.38 -9.16 -1.62
CA ALA A 389 -17.74 -9.78 -2.79
C ALA A 389 -18.75 -10.50 -3.71
N LYS A 390 -19.77 -11.14 -3.14
CA LYS A 390 -20.87 -11.76 -3.88
C LYS A 390 -21.93 -10.77 -4.34
N SER A 391 -21.74 -9.47 -4.09
CA SER A 391 -22.72 -8.42 -4.37
C SER A 391 -24.04 -8.57 -3.61
N ASN A 392 -24.06 -9.31 -2.50
CA ASN A 392 -25.19 -9.50 -1.61
C ASN A 392 -25.22 -8.39 -0.55
N LEU A 393 -25.71 -7.21 -0.92
CA LEU A 393 -25.60 -6.00 -0.09
C LEU A 393 -26.41 -6.09 1.21
N THR A 394 -27.56 -6.75 1.21
CA THR A 394 -28.41 -6.92 2.39
C THR A 394 -27.72 -7.79 3.45
N GLU A 395 -27.17 -8.92 3.05
CA GLU A 395 -26.44 -9.82 3.95
C GLU A 395 -25.12 -9.20 4.42
N ALA A 396 -24.46 -8.41 3.57
CA ALA A 396 -23.31 -7.62 3.97
C ALA A 396 -23.70 -6.60 5.06
N LEU A 397 -24.82 -5.89 4.90
CA LEU A 397 -25.36 -4.97 5.90
C LEU A 397 -25.67 -5.69 7.22
N MET A 398 -26.31 -6.86 7.16
CA MET A 398 -26.60 -7.66 8.35
C MET A 398 -25.33 -8.11 9.07
N ALA A 399 -24.26 -8.44 8.35
CA ALA A 399 -22.96 -8.76 8.95
C ALA A 399 -22.29 -7.51 9.55
N ALA A 400 -22.31 -6.37 8.85
CA ALA A 400 -21.75 -5.11 9.34
C ALA A 400 -22.42 -4.62 10.64
N ARG A 401 -23.74 -4.81 10.77
CA ARG A 401 -24.50 -4.45 12.00
C ARG A 401 -24.08 -5.23 13.24
N LYS A 402 -23.48 -6.40 13.08
CA LYS A 402 -22.93 -7.20 14.21
C LYS A 402 -21.61 -6.63 14.73
N ILE A 403 -21.00 -5.69 13.99
CA ILE A 403 -19.76 -5.05 14.41
C ILE A 403 -20.05 -3.98 15.46
N GLU A 404 -19.37 -4.08 16.60
CA GLU A 404 -19.56 -3.18 17.73
C GLU A 404 -18.78 -1.88 17.60
N ASP A 405 -17.55 -1.94 17.06
CA ASP A 405 -16.74 -0.76 16.85
C ASP A 405 -17.39 0.14 15.78
N LEU A 406 -17.75 1.37 16.19
CA LEU A 406 -18.46 2.33 15.36
C LEU A 406 -17.62 2.79 14.15
N ASN A 407 -16.31 2.93 14.30
CA ASN A 407 -15.43 3.35 13.22
C ASN A 407 -15.32 2.24 12.16
N VAL A 408 -15.14 1.00 12.60
CA VAL A 408 -15.14 -0.16 11.70
C VAL A 408 -16.49 -0.26 11.01
N ARG A 409 -17.60 -0.19 11.76
CA ARG A 409 -18.95 -0.27 11.18
C ARG A 409 -19.23 0.83 10.15
N ALA A 410 -18.82 2.07 10.41
CA ALA A 410 -18.94 3.16 9.46
C ALA A 410 -18.14 2.90 8.16
N SER A 411 -16.91 2.36 8.28
CA SER A 411 -16.12 1.95 7.11
C SER A 411 -16.83 0.86 6.29
N LEU A 412 -17.45 -0.13 6.96
CA LEU A 412 -18.22 -1.17 6.28
C LEU A 412 -19.45 -0.60 5.56
N TYR A 413 -20.18 0.34 6.19
CA TYR A 413 -21.31 1.03 5.56
C TYR A 413 -20.88 1.87 4.35
N SER A 414 -19.73 2.55 4.42
CA SER A 414 -19.16 3.28 3.28
C SER A 414 -18.86 2.36 2.09
N GLN A 415 -18.32 1.16 2.35
CA GLN A 415 -18.08 0.16 1.31
C GLN A 415 -19.39 -0.36 0.67
N ILE A 416 -20.45 -0.57 1.47
CA ILE A 416 -21.78 -0.93 0.95
C ILE A 416 -22.33 0.22 0.10
N ALA A 417 -22.23 1.48 0.54
CA ALA A 417 -22.69 2.65 -0.20
C ALA A 417 -22.03 2.70 -1.58
N LYS A 418 -20.70 2.57 -1.64
CA LYS A 418 -19.95 2.52 -2.90
C LYS A 418 -20.41 1.40 -3.82
N ALA A 419 -20.61 0.20 -3.28
CA ALA A 419 -21.08 -0.94 -4.06
C ALA A 419 -22.52 -0.75 -4.57
N ALA A 420 -23.41 -0.19 -3.75
CA ALA A 420 -24.78 0.16 -4.11
C ALA A 420 -24.83 1.20 -5.23
N TYR A 421 -24.04 2.27 -5.12
CA TYR A 421 -23.95 3.30 -6.15
C TYR A 421 -23.49 2.74 -7.49
N LYS A 422 -22.46 1.88 -7.48
CA LYS A 422 -21.98 1.19 -8.70
C LYS A 422 -23.03 0.29 -9.37
N LYS A 423 -24.03 -0.18 -8.60
CA LYS A 423 -25.17 -0.95 -9.10
C LYS A 423 -26.35 -0.09 -9.56
N GLY A 424 -26.29 1.24 -9.39
CA GLY A 424 -27.40 2.14 -9.64
C GLY A 424 -28.43 2.22 -8.50
N GLU A 425 -28.15 1.62 -7.33
CA GLU A 425 -29.01 1.68 -6.15
C GLU A 425 -28.76 2.98 -5.35
N VAL A 426 -29.05 4.13 -5.96
CA VAL A 426 -28.65 5.46 -5.46
C VAL A 426 -29.25 5.78 -4.08
N GLU A 427 -30.53 5.52 -3.87
CA GLU A 427 -31.20 5.81 -2.59
C GLU A 427 -30.66 4.93 -1.46
N PHE A 428 -30.40 3.65 -1.74
CA PHE A 428 -29.78 2.75 -0.78
C PHE A 428 -28.34 3.20 -0.47
N SER A 429 -27.58 3.64 -1.47
CA SER A 429 -26.27 4.23 -1.27
C SER A 429 -26.31 5.47 -0.36
N ARG A 430 -27.26 6.38 -0.56
CA ARG A 430 -27.43 7.58 0.27
C ARG A 430 -27.78 7.22 1.71
N LEU A 431 -28.68 6.25 1.91
CA LEU A 431 -29.02 5.75 3.23
C LEU A 431 -27.78 5.19 3.95
N MET A 432 -26.95 4.39 3.26
CA MET A 432 -25.73 3.84 3.85
C MET A 432 -24.68 4.91 4.19
N LEU A 433 -24.57 5.99 3.40
CA LEU A 433 -23.73 7.13 3.77
C LEU A 433 -24.23 7.85 5.03
N ALA A 434 -25.55 8.03 5.16
CA ALA A 434 -26.15 8.63 6.34
C ALA A 434 -25.90 7.78 7.60
N GLU A 435 -26.07 6.46 7.50
CA GLU A 435 -25.76 5.51 8.58
C GLU A 435 -24.27 5.51 8.95
N ALA A 436 -23.37 5.61 7.96
CA ALA A 436 -21.94 5.74 8.21
C ALA A 436 -21.60 7.04 8.95
N SER A 437 -22.20 8.15 8.54
CA SER A 437 -22.02 9.46 9.18
C SER A 437 -22.56 9.49 10.62
N ALA A 438 -23.72 8.88 10.86
CA ALA A 438 -24.30 8.73 12.19
C ALA A 438 -23.39 7.93 13.12
N ALA A 439 -22.89 6.77 12.65
CA ALA A 439 -21.96 5.94 13.41
C ALA A 439 -20.65 6.69 13.77
N LEU A 440 -20.08 7.47 12.83
CA LEU A 440 -18.90 8.29 13.12
C LEU A 440 -19.20 9.44 14.08
N SER A 441 -20.41 10.00 14.03
CA SER A 441 -20.81 11.10 14.92
C SER A 441 -20.86 10.67 16.39
N GLU A 442 -21.30 9.43 16.64
CA GLU A 442 -21.33 8.77 17.95
C GLU A 442 -19.97 8.24 18.43
N SER A 443 -18.97 8.16 17.54
CA SER A 443 -17.63 7.68 17.89
C SER A 443 -16.77 8.76 18.58
N ASP A 444 -15.80 8.31 19.38
CA ASP A 444 -14.83 9.19 20.06
C ASP A 444 -14.11 10.11 19.07
N GLN A 445 -13.84 11.35 19.50
CA GLN A 445 -13.03 12.29 18.72
C GLN A 445 -11.56 11.86 18.73
N ASN A 446 -11.18 11.08 17.73
CA ASN A 446 -9.82 10.57 17.57
C ASN A 446 -9.41 10.56 16.09
N GLY A 447 -8.15 10.21 15.83
CA GLY A 447 -7.60 10.15 14.48
C GLY A 447 -8.34 9.17 13.57
N ILE A 448 -8.86 8.07 14.13
CA ILE A 448 -9.63 7.07 13.37
C ILE A 448 -10.92 7.71 12.85
N ARG A 449 -11.63 8.48 13.68
CA ARG A 449 -12.84 9.20 13.26
C ARG A 449 -12.53 10.19 12.14
N ALA A 450 -11.44 10.95 12.23
CA ALA A 450 -11.02 11.86 11.17
C ALA A 450 -10.71 11.12 9.85
N LEU A 451 -9.98 10.00 9.89
CA LEU A 451 -9.73 9.16 8.72
C LEU A 451 -11.02 8.56 8.14
N GLY A 452 -11.97 8.18 9.00
CA GLY A 452 -13.29 7.70 8.61
C GLY A 452 -14.10 8.78 7.87
N LEU A 453 -14.11 10.02 8.40
CA LEU A 453 -14.78 11.16 7.77
C LEU A 453 -14.17 11.52 6.42
N LEU A 454 -12.83 11.53 6.31
CA LEU A 454 -12.12 11.76 5.04
C LEU A 454 -12.45 10.67 4.01
N SER A 455 -12.41 9.41 4.41
CA SER A 455 -12.80 8.29 3.55
C SER A 455 -14.25 8.44 3.07
N LEU A 456 -15.17 8.78 3.97
CA LEU A 456 -16.58 8.96 3.64
C LEU A 456 -16.79 10.16 2.71
N ALA A 457 -16.07 11.26 2.90
CA ALA A 457 -16.12 12.43 2.02
C ALA A 457 -15.70 12.08 0.59
N SER A 458 -14.63 11.27 0.45
CA SER A 458 -14.17 10.80 -0.87
C SER A 458 -15.20 9.95 -1.59
N GLU A 459 -15.92 9.07 -0.89
CA GLU A 459 -16.96 8.23 -1.50
C GLU A 459 -18.24 9.05 -1.77
N ALA A 460 -18.59 9.97 -0.87
CA ALA A 460 -19.77 10.82 -1.00
C ALA A 460 -19.66 11.82 -2.16
N SER A 461 -18.45 12.22 -2.59
CA SER A 461 -18.27 13.23 -3.64
C SER A 461 -18.91 12.84 -4.98
N ALA A 462 -19.02 11.53 -5.26
CA ALA A 462 -19.70 11.02 -6.46
C ALA A 462 -21.24 11.00 -6.34
N ILE A 463 -21.77 11.12 -5.12
CA ILE A 463 -23.19 10.93 -4.79
C ILE A 463 -23.87 12.25 -4.42
N SER A 464 -23.20 13.07 -3.61
CA SER A 464 -23.71 14.35 -3.07
C SER A 464 -22.54 15.29 -2.74
N VAL A 465 -22.41 16.37 -3.51
CA VAL A 465 -21.39 17.41 -3.30
C VAL A 465 -21.52 18.04 -1.92
N THR A 466 -22.74 18.46 -1.56
CA THR A 466 -23.03 19.08 -0.27
C THR A 466 -22.61 18.19 0.90
N SER A 467 -23.01 16.92 0.89
CA SER A 467 -22.66 15.98 1.96
C SER A 467 -21.15 15.73 2.02
N SER A 468 -20.47 15.67 0.87
CA SER A 468 -19.02 15.49 0.84
C SER A 468 -18.24 16.68 1.43
N LEU A 469 -18.73 17.90 1.23
CA LEU A 469 -18.14 19.12 1.82
C LEU A 469 -18.37 19.19 3.32
N GLU A 470 -19.58 18.88 3.79
CA GLU A 470 -19.89 18.80 5.22
C GLU A 470 -18.98 17.79 5.93
N LEU A 471 -18.74 16.63 5.31
CA LEU A 471 -17.82 15.63 5.83
C LEU A 471 -16.36 16.12 5.87
N LEU A 472 -15.90 16.87 4.87
CA LEU A 472 -14.55 17.49 4.90
C LEU A 472 -14.41 18.51 6.02
N LEU A 473 -15.41 19.38 6.20
CA LEU A 473 -15.41 20.38 7.27
C LEU A 473 -15.41 19.72 8.65
N ASN A 474 -16.22 18.66 8.82
CA ASN A 474 -16.22 17.87 10.04
C ASN A 474 -14.87 17.17 10.26
N ALA A 475 -14.25 16.63 9.21
CA ALA A 475 -12.92 16.03 9.31
C ALA A 475 -11.87 17.06 9.74
N ALA A 476 -11.85 18.25 9.14
CA ALA A 476 -10.95 19.34 9.52
C ALA A 476 -11.15 19.75 10.99
N SER A 477 -12.40 19.86 11.44
CA SER A 477 -12.74 20.13 12.85
C SER A 477 -12.18 19.07 13.80
N VAL A 478 -12.36 17.78 13.48
CA VAL A 478 -11.80 16.68 14.28
C VAL A 478 -10.27 16.72 14.27
N ILE A 479 -9.62 16.91 13.11
CA ILE A 479 -8.15 17.03 13.02
C ILE A 479 -7.62 18.15 13.92
N ASN A 480 -8.32 19.28 13.98
CA ASN A 480 -7.95 20.42 14.82
C ASN A 480 -8.15 20.13 16.33
N SER A 481 -9.05 19.23 16.71
CA SER A 481 -9.27 18.86 18.11
C SER A 481 -8.29 17.80 18.61
N LEU A 482 -7.53 17.15 17.72
CA LEU A 482 -6.54 16.15 18.06
C LEU A 482 -5.38 16.76 18.85
N LYS A 483 -5.00 16.11 19.95
CA LYS A 483 -3.85 16.51 20.77
C LYS A 483 -2.59 15.88 20.20
N GLY A 484 -1.68 16.70 19.70
CA GLY A 484 -0.36 16.24 19.26
C GLY A 484 0.38 15.51 20.39
N THR A 485 0.92 14.33 20.11
CA THR A 485 1.76 13.59 21.04
C THR A 485 3.23 13.97 20.81
N SER A 486 3.94 14.34 21.87
CA SER A 486 5.36 14.70 21.80
C SER A 486 6.27 13.54 22.24
N GLY A 487 7.41 13.41 21.53
CA GLY A 487 8.67 12.89 22.07
C GLY A 487 8.89 11.38 22.18
N THR A 488 7.97 10.63 22.78
CA THR A 488 8.25 9.21 23.16
C THR A 488 7.02 8.32 23.16
N GLU A 489 5.85 8.81 23.55
CA GLU A 489 4.58 8.05 23.60
C GLU A 489 4.10 7.63 22.20
N ALA A 490 4.28 8.49 21.20
CA ALA A 490 3.93 8.21 19.81
C ALA A 490 4.70 7.01 19.23
N LYS A 491 5.89 6.66 19.75
CA LYS A 491 6.66 5.54 19.18
C LYS A 491 6.09 4.18 19.59
N ALA A 492 5.44 4.07 20.75
CA ALA A 492 5.00 2.81 21.34
C ALA A 492 3.56 2.41 20.95
N ASP A 493 2.66 3.38 20.73
CA ASP A 493 1.26 3.11 20.42
C ASP A 493 0.86 3.64 19.02
N PRO A 494 0.54 2.76 18.04
CA PRO A 494 0.03 3.17 16.73
C PRO A 494 -1.23 4.04 16.79
N LEU A 495 -2.11 3.84 17.78
CA LEU A 495 -3.32 4.64 17.95
C LEU A 495 -2.97 6.07 18.39
N ALA A 496 -1.98 6.22 19.27
CA ALA A 496 -1.46 7.52 19.66
C ALA A 496 -0.84 8.31 18.49
N ARG A 497 -0.27 7.62 17.49
CA ARG A 497 0.21 8.26 16.24
C ARG A 497 -0.92 8.81 15.39
N MET A 498 -2.02 8.06 15.27
CA MET A 498 -3.19 8.52 14.51
C MET A 498 -3.82 9.76 15.14
N ASN A 499 -3.69 9.91 16.46
CA ASN A 499 -4.13 11.10 17.19
C ASN A 499 -3.17 12.30 17.07
N ASP A 500 -2.05 12.20 16.36
CA ASP A 500 -1.23 13.37 16.01
C ASP A 500 -1.74 13.98 14.70
N PRO A 501 -2.12 15.27 14.66
CA PRO A 501 -2.48 15.95 13.41
C PRO A 501 -1.44 15.79 12.29
N ARG A 502 -0.15 15.69 12.62
CA ARG A 502 0.94 15.52 11.63
C ARG A 502 0.88 14.19 10.90
N SER A 503 0.20 13.18 11.45
CA SER A 503 0.02 11.89 10.78
C SER A 503 -0.78 12.01 9.48
N PHE A 504 -1.60 13.05 9.34
CA PHE A 504 -2.42 13.28 8.16
C PHE A 504 -1.63 13.77 6.93
N ILE A 505 -0.37 14.22 7.11
CA ILE A 505 0.51 14.61 5.99
C ILE A 505 0.70 13.44 5.00
N ASP A 506 0.78 12.21 5.50
CA ASP A 506 0.98 10.99 4.70
C ASP A 506 -0.31 10.17 4.56
N ALA A 507 -1.45 10.65 5.09
CA ALA A 507 -2.70 9.90 5.05
C ALA A 507 -3.28 9.90 3.62
N SER A 508 -3.46 8.69 3.08
CA SER A 508 -4.04 8.50 1.74
C SER A 508 -5.48 9.00 1.67
N GLU A 509 -6.19 8.93 2.78
CA GLU A 509 -7.57 9.35 2.98
C GLU A 509 -7.70 10.86 2.81
N LEU A 510 -6.75 11.64 3.35
CA LEU A 510 -6.71 13.09 3.18
C LEU A 510 -6.58 13.45 1.70
N GLN A 511 -5.60 12.85 1.02
CA GLN A 511 -5.38 13.10 -0.41
C GLN A 511 -6.61 12.73 -1.24
N LYS A 512 -7.15 11.52 -1.06
CA LYS A 512 -8.32 11.04 -1.82
C LYS A 512 -9.55 11.91 -1.59
N ALA A 513 -9.81 12.33 -0.36
CA ALA A 513 -10.96 13.15 0.00
C ALA A 513 -10.89 14.53 -0.68
N PHE A 514 -9.79 15.27 -0.46
CA PHE A 514 -9.63 16.61 -1.02
C PHE A 514 -9.54 16.60 -2.54
N SER A 515 -8.87 15.61 -3.14
CA SER A 515 -8.82 15.45 -4.60
C SER A 515 -10.19 15.12 -5.19
N SER A 516 -10.94 14.21 -4.55
CA SER A 516 -12.26 13.82 -5.05
C SER A 516 -13.30 14.94 -4.92
N VAL A 517 -13.37 15.59 -3.76
CA VAL A 517 -14.28 16.73 -3.56
C VAL A 517 -13.85 17.93 -4.39
N GLY A 518 -12.55 18.26 -4.44
CA GLY A 518 -12.02 19.37 -5.23
C GLY A 518 -12.25 19.22 -6.74
N SER A 519 -12.41 17.99 -7.23
CA SER A 519 -12.79 17.76 -8.63
C SER A 519 -14.24 18.09 -8.99
N VAL A 520 -15.10 18.26 -7.98
CA VAL A 520 -16.52 18.59 -8.15
C VAL A 520 -16.84 19.99 -7.60
N ASP A 521 -16.23 20.38 -6.48
CA ASP A 521 -16.26 21.72 -5.91
C ASP A 521 -14.88 22.13 -5.38
N PHE A 522 -14.10 22.77 -6.24
CA PHE A 522 -12.74 23.20 -5.95
C PHE A 522 -12.67 24.24 -4.84
N ASP A 523 -13.56 25.23 -4.88
CA ASP A 523 -13.56 26.34 -3.94
C ASP A 523 -14.00 25.88 -2.55
N GLY A 524 -15.02 25.01 -2.49
CA GLY A 524 -15.44 24.37 -1.25
C GLY A 524 -14.34 23.50 -0.65
N ALA A 525 -13.60 22.73 -1.46
CA ALA A 525 -12.48 21.92 -0.99
C ALA A 525 -11.31 22.79 -0.47
N LEU A 526 -10.95 23.88 -1.15
CA LEU A 526 -9.93 24.83 -0.67
C LEU A 526 -10.37 25.53 0.62
N LEU A 527 -11.63 25.92 0.72
CA LEU A 527 -12.18 26.51 1.93
C LEU A 527 -12.07 25.51 3.10
N ALA A 528 -12.48 24.26 2.91
CA ALA A 528 -12.34 23.22 3.93
C ALA A 528 -10.88 22.96 4.32
N ALA A 529 -9.96 22.97 3.35
CA ALA A 529 -8.53 22.79 3.60
C ALA A 529 -7.98 23.93 4.46
N SER A 530 -8.40 25.17 4.19
CA SER A 530 -7.98 26.37 4.94
C SER A 530 -8.38 26.34 6.42
N GLN A 531 -9.40 25.55 6.80
CA GLN A 531 -9.84 25.39 8.19
C GLN A 531 -8.89 24.51 9.01
N ILE A 532 -7.97 23.77 8.38
CA ILE A 532 -7.01 22.92 9.09
C ILE A 532 -5.93 23.80 9.75
N GLN A 533 -5.74 23.67 11.05
CA GLN A 533 -4.81 24.50 11.82
C GLN A 533 -3.35 24.11 11.63
N ASN A 534 -3.05 22.83 11.44
CA ASN A 534 -1.68 22.40 11.18
C ASN A 534 -1.25 22.83 9.77
N GLU A 535 -0.26 23.73 9.67
CA GLU A 535 0.16 24.33 8.40
C GLU A 535 0.61 23.31 7.35
N ALA A 536 1.37 22.28 7.75
CA ALA A 536 1.80 21.26 6.80
C ALA A 536 0.62 20.45 6.25
N VAL A 537 -0.31 20.03 7.13
CA VAL A 537 -1.51 19.27 6.71
C VAL A 537 -2.42 20.14 5.83
N LYS A 538 -2.58 21.43 6.18
CA LYS A 538 -3.32 22.42 5.38
C LYS A 538 -2.76 22.52 3.96
N LEU A 539 -1.45 22.67 3.80
CA LEU A 539 -0.82 22.76 2.48
C LEU A 539 -0.99 21.46 1.68
N ILE A 540 -0.85 20.29 2.31
CA ILE A 540 -1.11 19.00 1.65
C ILE A 540 -2.57 18.87 1.19
N ALA A 541 -3.54 19.28 2.01
CA ALA A 541 -4.96 19.26 1.65
C ALA A 541 -5.25 20.20 0.47
N ARG A 542 -4.65 21.40 0.45
CA ARG A 542 -4.75 22.34 -0.68
C ARG A 542 -4.14 21.77 -1.96
N LEU A 543 -2.97 21.12 -1.88
CA LEU A 543 -2.36 20.42 -3.02
C LEU A 543 -3.27 19.31 -3.56
N ALA A 544 -3.83 18.49 -2.67
CA ALA A 544 -4.73 17.42 -3.05
C ALA A 544 -5.97 17.95 -3.79
N ALA A 545 -6.54 19.07 -3.36
CA ALA A 545 -7.67 19.71 -4.05
C ALA A 545 -7.32 20.16 -5.48
N CYS A 546 -6.07 20.51 -5.75
CA CYS A 546 -5.60 20.93 -7.08
C CYS A 546 -5.36 19.75 -8.05
N GLU A 547 -5.08 18.55 -7.51
CA GLU A 547 -4.53 17.41 -8.26
C GLU A 547 -5.33 17.04 -9.52
N ARG A 548 -6.64 16.82 -9.38
CA ARG A 548 -7.49 16.41 -10.51
C ARG A 548 -7.74 17.50 -11.54
N LEU A 549 -7.77 18.77 -11.13
CA LEU A 549 -7.91 19.88 -12.07
C LEU A 549 -6.67 20.05 -12.92
N LEU A 550 -5.49 19.92 -12.31
CA LEU A 550 -4.22 20.04 -13.01
C LEU A 550 -3.98 18.86 -13.96
N ALA A 551 -4.36 17.64 -13.57
CA ALA A 551 -4.26 16.45 -14.41
C ALA A 551 -5.17 16.49 -15.66
N LYS A 552 -6.41 16.98 -15.54
CA LYS A 552 -7.39 16.98 -16.65
C LYS A 552 -6.97 17.79 -17.87
N ALA A 553 -6.18 18.85 -17.70
CA ALA A 553 -5.78 19.69 -18.82
C ALA A 553 -4.40 19.32 -19.41
N ASP A 554 -3.90 18.12 -19.10
CA ASP A 554 -2.83 17.45 -19.87
C ASP A 554 -3.42 16.42 -20.87
N GLU A 555 -4.69 16.02 -20.68
CA GLU A 555 -5.44 15.11 -21.58
C GLU A 555 -6.21 15.85 -22.70
N GLN A 556 -6.16 17.19 -22.73
CA GLN A 556 -6.79 18.06 -23.73
C GLN A 556 -5.73 18.80 -24.51
#